data_AF-A0A924EZS2-F1
#
_entry.id   AF-A0A924EZS2-F1
#
_cell.length_a   1.000
_cell.length_b   1.000
_cell.length_c   1.000
_cell.angle_alpha   90.00
_cell.angle_beta   90.00
_cell.angle_gamma   90.00
#
_symmetry.space_group_name_H-M   'P 1'
#
loop_
_entity.id
_entity.type
_entity.pdbx_description
1 polymer ?
#
loop_
_entity_poly.entity_id
_entity_poly.type
_entity_poly.pdbx_seq_one_letter_code
_entity_poly.pdbx_strand_id
1 'polypeptide(L)'
;MASTLLSLASLDAQVRPVAPVRPNGPWAIKTREHVDLWLHGFALVSADTSVVPLFRRGYRDSLVVVRNMAQRSTRLDTAMAMLQKTLAASPELVNAQFYALHFTNFGTLRVSVQLLTQAKGDVRSVRDRDQARMVALAANYFGSAPAREFGEQLSVALESESQRFFHENWLQVQRMRAPVIARADSLWRTAWFPKLAGFLRATGQRNGEIIVSPLVEGEGRTITADPATGLSMVVTLPPSVDRTTEVLYGIVHEAVGTFAATAISDNITPRQKSAGVADRLQTPGALRAGLLLLQRVLPREAEGYARFYLRVIGKPVPAVGAVAALEAAMPLHADILESMGKQLDLHLGGL
;
A
#
# COMPACT_ATOMS: atom_id res chain seq x y z
N MET A 1 -34.62 25.31 23.94
CA MET A 1 -33.49 25.36 24.90
C MET A 1 -33.15 23.95 25.31
N ALA A 2 -31.86 23.72 25.61
CA ALA A 2 -31.19 22.47 26.01
C ALA A 2 -30.77 21.53 24.86
N SER A 3 -29.65 21.92 24.23
CA SER A 3 -28.72 21.02 23.52
C SER A 3 -28.14 19.99 24.48
N THR A 4 -28.21 18.70 24.11
CA THR A 4 -27.50 17.63 24.81
C THR A 4 -26.16 17.42 24.12
N LEU A 5 -25.11 18.06 24.65
CA LEU A 5 -23.72 17.76 24.33
C LEU A 5 -23.38 16.38 24.94
N LEU A 6 -23.34 15.34 24.10
CA LEU A 6 -22.73 14.07 24.46
C LEU A 6 -21.22 14.28 24.61
N SER A 7 -20.76 14.23 25.86
CA SER A 7 -19.36 14.37 26.26
C SER A 7 -18.51 13.22 25.72
N LEU A 8 -17.47 13.57 24.95
CA LEU A 8 -16.40 12.71 24.43
C LEU A 8 -15.59 11.98 25.52
N ALA A 9 -15.81 12.28 26.80
CA ALA A 9 -15.05 11.71 27.92
C ALA A 9 -15.51 10.29 28.36
N SER A 10 -16.60 9.77 27.80
CA SER A 10 -17.21 8.49 28.23
C SER A 10 -16.78 7.26 27.43
N LEU A 11 -15.92 7.41 26.42
CA LEU A 11 -15.41 6.31 25.58
C LEU A 11 -14.04 5.75 26.02
N ASP A 12 -13.40 6.36 27.02
CA ASP A 12 -12.02 6.03 27.42
C ASP A 12 -11.90 4.91 28.48
N ALA A 13 -13.00 4.31 28.92
CA ALA A 13 -12.99 3.37 30.03
C ALA A 13 -13.62 2.02 29.68
N GLN A 14 -12.96 1.19 28.85
CA GLN A 14 -12.94 -0.29 28.96
C GLN A 14 -12.24 -1.02 27.79
N VAL A 15 -11.04 -0.59 27.37
CA VAL A 15 -10.14 -1.45 26.59
C VAL A 15 -8.79 -1.45 27.29
N ARG A 16 -8.45 -2.53 27.99
CA ARG A 16 -7.06 -2.75 28.39
C ARG A 16 -6.26 -2.97 27.10
N PRO A 17 -5.30 -2.10 26.74
CA PRO A 17 -4.47 -2.35 25.58
C PRO A 17 -3.61 -3.58 25.85
N VAL A 18 -3.77 -4.63 25.04
CA VAL A 18 -2.68 -5.59 24.82
C VAL A 18 -1.50 -4.75 24.36
N ALA A 19 -0.42 -4.74 25.13
CA ALA A 19 0.74 -3.92 24.81
C ALA A 19 1.20 -4.25 23.37
N PRO A 20 1.21 -3.27 22.44
CA PRO A 20 1.74 -3.53 21.11
C PRO A 20 3.22 -3.89 21.27
N VAL A 21 3.62 -5.03 20.70
CA VAL A 21 5.03 -5.37 20.50
C VAL A 21 5.65 -4.19 19.76
N ARG A 22 6.49 -3.41 20.44
CA ARG A 22 7.21 -2.32 19.79
C ARG A 22 8.09 -2.94 18.71
N PRO A 23 7.95 -2.53 17.45
CA PRO A 23 8.83 -3.00 16.41
C PRO A 23 10.25 -2.50 16.70
N ASN A 24 11.18 -3.43 17.00
CA ASN A 24 12.57 -3.13 17.31
C ASN A 24 13.35 -2.83 16.01
N GLY A 25 13.54 -1.55 15.69
CA GLY A 25 14.48 -1.08 14.66
C GLY A 25 13.84 -0.42 13.43
N PRO A 26 14.64 0.23 12.57
CA PRO A 26 14.18 0.78 11.30
C PRO A 26 13.64 -0.34 10.40
N TRP A 27 12.59 -0.06 9.62
CA TRP A 27 11.97 -0.97 8.66
C TRP A 27 11.34 -2.23 9.27
N ALA A 28 10.75 -2.10 10.45
CA ALA A 28 10.12 -3.24 11.08
C ALA A 28 8.80 -3.64 10.39
N ILE A 29 8.58 -4.96 10.29
CA ILE A 29 7.39 -5.55 9.69
C ILE A 29 6.26 -5.60 10.71
N LYS A 30 5.10 -5.02 10.36
CA LYS A 30 3.91 -4.94 11.21
C LYS A 30 2.62 -5.07 10.40
N THR A 31 1.51 -5.20 11.10
CA THR A 31 0.15 -5.22 10.53
C THR A 31 -0.62 -4.04 11.07
N ARG A 32 -1.57 -3.51 10.28
CA ARG A 32 -2.42 -2.38 10.70
C ARG A 32 -3.84 -2.63 10.25
N GLU A 33 -4.74 -2.86 11.20
CA GLU A 33 -6.14 -3.16 10.91
C GLU A 33 -6.81 -2.04 10.12
N HIS A 34 -6.57 -0.77 10.46
CA HIS A 34 -7.21 0.36 9.77
C HIS A 34 -6.75 0.50 8.32
N VAL A 35 -5.51 0.12 8.01
CA VAL A 35 -5.00 0.08 6.64
C VAL A 35 -5.69 -1.03 5.86
N ASP A 36 -5.78 -2.22 6.45
CA ASP A 36 -6.50 -3.34 5.83
C ASP A 36 -7.99 -3.05 5.64
N LEU A 37 -8.66 -2.41 6.62
CA LEU A 37 -10.06 -2.01 6.53
C LEU A 37 -10.30 -1.02 5.39
N TRP A 38 -9.40 -0.04 5.25
CA TRP A 38 -9.51 0.95 4.19
C TRP A 38 -9.28 0.33 2.81
N LEU A 39 -8.23 -0.47 2.67
CA LEU A 39 -7.94 -1.21 1.44
C LEU A 39 -9.06 -2.21 1.09
N HIS A 40 -9.68 -2.83 2.10
CA HIS A 40 -10.87 -3.66 1.93
C HIS A 40 -12.03 -2.89 1.30
N GLY A 41 -12.31 -1.68 1.78
CA GLY A 41 -13.31 -0.81 1.18
C GLY A 41 -13.03 -0.56 -0.31
N PHE A 42 -11.80 -0.17 -0.63
CA PHE A 42 -11.37 0.05 -2.02
C PHE A 42 -11.46 -1.20 -2.88
N ALA A 43 -11.02 -2.36 -2.38
CA ALA A 43 -11.10 -3.63 -3.10
C ALA A 43 -12.54 -4.06 -3.44
N LEU A 44 -13.54 -3.57 -2.69
CA LEU A 44 -14.95 -3.84 -2.96
C LEU A 44 -15.58 -2.83 -3.92
N VAL A 45 -15.16 -1.56 -3.88
CA VAL A 45 -15.73 -0.49 -4.71
C VAL A 45 -14.99 -0.27 -6.03
N SER A 46 -13.72 -0.66 -6.15
CA SER A 46 -12.92 -0.47 -7.35
C SER A 46 -12.75 -1.75 -8.16
N ALA A 47 -12.50 -1.59 -9.45
CA ALA A 47 -11.98 -2.66 -10.31
C ALA A 47 -10.49 -2.42 -10.49
N ASP A 48 -9.66 -3.38 -10.04
CA ASP A 48 -8.22 -3.30 -10.27
C ASP A 48 -7.89 -3.80 -11.68
N THR A 49 -7.55 -2.85 -12.56
CA THR A 49 -7.18 -3.12 -13.95
C THR A 49 -5.68 -2.92 -14.21
N SER A 50 -4.88 -2.78 -13.15
CA SER A 50 -3.44 -2.58 -13.28
C SER A 50 -2.74 -3.86 -13.76
N VAL A 51 -1.63 -3.70 -14.48
CA VAL A 51 -0.85 -4.85 -15.00
C VAL A 51 -0.31 -5.69 -13.84
N VAL A 52 0.22 -5.02 -12.82
CA VAL A 52 0.59 -5.61 -11.55
C VAL A 52 -0.51 -5.23 -10.56
N PRO A 53 -1.43 -6.14 -10.22
CA PRO A 53 -2.56 -5.82 -9.36
C PRO A 53 -2.11 -5.41 -7.95
N LEU A 54 -2.74 -4.37 -7.42
CA LEU A 54 -2.72 -4.02 -6.01
C LEU A 54 -3.50 -5.06 -5.22
N PHE A 55 -4.73 -5.38 -5.63
CA PHE A 55 -5.57 -6.29 -4.84
C PHE A 55 -5.43 -7.74 -5.28
N ARG A 56 -5.43 -8.66 -4.30
CA ARG A 56 -5.43 -10.10 -4.57
C ARG A 56 -6.61 -10.49 -5.47
N ARG A 57 -6.30 -11.23 -6.53
CA ARG A 57 -7.32 -11.76 -7.46
C ARG A 57 -8.27 -12.68 -6.69
N GLY A 58 -9.58 -12.51 -6.93
CA GLY A 58 -10.63 -13.26 -6.25
C GLY A 58 -10.89 -12.84 -4.79
N TYR A 59 -10.27 -11.75 -4.29
CA TYR A 59 -10.53 -11.26 -2.93
C TYR A 59 -12.02 -10.95 -2.71
N ARG A 60 -12.63 -10.19 -3.62
CA ARG A 60 -14.06 -9.83 -3.57
C ARG A 60 -14.96 -11.08 -3.53
N ASP A 61 -14.67 -12.06 -4.39
CA ASP A 61 -15.45 -13.31 -4.45
C ASP A 61 -15.31 -14.13 -3.17
N SER A 62 -14.09 -14.21 -2.62
CA SER A 62 -13.84 -14.91 -1.35
C SER A 62 -14.60 -14.28 -0.19
N LEU A 63 -14.74 -12.95 -0.17
CA LEU A 63 -15.49 -12.26 0.86
C LEU A 63 -16.98 -12.47 0.78
N VAL A 64 -17.56 -12.56 -0.42
CA VAL A 64 -19.00 -12.85 -0.57
C VAL A 64 -19.33 -14.16 0.14
N VAL A 65 -18.50 -15.19 -0.01
CA VAL A 65 -18.67 -16.47 0.69
C VAL A 65 -18.60 -16.29 2.21
N VAL A 66 -17.56 -15.63 2.72
CA VAL A 66 -17.35 -15.44 4.16
C VAL A 66 -18.46 -14.58 4.79
N ARG A 67 -18.88 -13.51 4.11
CA ARG A 67 -19.95 -12.61 4.57
C ARG A 67 -21.32 -13.28 4.55
N ASN A 68 -21.61 -14.08 3.52
CA ASN A 68 -22.85 -14.87 3.44
C ASN A 68 -22.92 -15.91 4.56
N MET A 69 -21.82 -16.60 4.86
CA MET A 69 -21.75 -17.53 6.00
C MET A 69 -21.98 -16.83 7.35
N ALA A 70 -21.50 -15.59 7.49
CA ALA A 70 -21.67 -14.80 8.71
C ALA A 70 -23.04 -14.10 8.82
N GLN A 71 -23.87 -14.12 7.78
CA GLN A 71 -25.17 -13.43 7.70
C GLN A 71 -25.12 -11.94 8.11
N ARG A 72 -24.03 -11.24 7.78
CA ARG A 72 -23.81 -9.83 8.17
C ARG A 72 -24.08 -8.86 7.01
N SER A 73 -25.09 -8.00 7.19
CA SER A 73 -25.25 -6.80 6.36
C SER A 73 -24.73 -5.56 7.10
N THR A 74 -24.10 -4.66 6.34
CA THR A 74 -23.46 -3.45 6.85
C THR A 74 -23.84 -2.24 6.01
N ARG A 75 -23.51 -1.03 6.50
CA ARG A 75 -23.71 0.20 5.73
C ARG A 75 -22.91 0.23 4.42
N LEU A 76 -21.84 -0.56 4.32
CA LEU A 76 -21.05 -0.67 3.09
C LEU A 76 -21.86 -1.27 1.94
N ASP A 77 -22.74 -2.23 2.21
CA ASP A 77 -23.64 -2.81 1.20
C ASP A 77 -24.57 -1.75 0.61
N THR A 78 -25.13 -0.91 1.47
CA THR A 78 -26.06 0.15 1.06
C THR A 78 -25.35 1.31 0.36
N ALA A 79 -24.10 1.61 0.72
CA ALA A 79 -23.32 2.70 0.14
C ALA A 79 -22.65 2.30 -1.20
N MET A 80 -22.54 1.00 -1.48
CA MET A 80 -21.74 0.43 -2.57
C MET A 80 -22.02 1.07 -3.93
N ALA A 81 -23.30 1.17 -4.31
CA ALA A 81 -23.70 1.71 -5.62
C ALA A 81 -23.30 3.18 -5.80
N MET A 82 -23.44 3.99 -4.74
CA MET A 82 -23.03 5.39 -4.76
C MET A 82 -21.50 5.49 -4.84
N LEU A 83 -20.77 4.73 -4.02
CA LEU A 83 -19.30 4.75 -4.00
C LEU A 83 -18.72 4.34 -5.36
N GLN A 84 -19.24 3.27 -5.96
CA GLN A 84 -18.84 2.80 -7.30
C GLN A 84 -19.14 3.85 -8.37
N LYS A 85 -20.33 4.45 -8.34
CA LYS A 85 -20.72 5.50 -9.30
C LYS A 85 -19.80 6.72 -9.20
N THR A 86 -19.50 7.18 -7.99
CA THR A 86 -18.63 8.35 -7.79
C THR A 86 -17.19 8.04 -8.21
N LEU A 87 -16.67 6.85 -7.90
CA LEU A 87 -15.34 6.42 -8.33
C LEU A 87 -15.24 6.30 -9.87
N ALA A 88 -16.29 5.83 -10.54
CA ALA A 88 -16.33 5.78 -12.00
C ALA A 88 -16.38 7.17 -12.65
N ALA A 89 -17.04 8.14 -11.99
CA ALA A 89 -17.11 9.53 -12.45
C ALA A 89 -15.81 10.33 -12.15
N SER A 90 -15.08 9.93 -11.12
CA SER A 90 -13.83 10.54 -10.66
C SER A 90 -12.73 9.47 -10.48
N PRO A 91 -12.13 8.95 -11.57
CA PRO A 91 -11.13 7.88 -11.51
C PRO A 91 -9.91 8.22 -10.65
N GLU A 92 -9.57 9.50 -10.50
CA GLU A 92 -8.47 9.98 -9.66
C GLU A 92 -8.61 9.59 -8.18
N LEU A 93 -9.84 9.34 -7.72
CA LEU A 93 -10.15 8.89 -6.36
C LEU A 93 -9.52 7.53 -6.03
N VAL A 94 -9.13 6.73 -7.02
CA VAL A 94 -8.43 5.47 -6.77
C VAL A 94 -7.16 5.68 -5.94
N ASN A 95 -6.50 6.84 -6.09
CA ASN A 95 -5.30 7.18 -5.30
C ASN A 95 -5.57 7.30 -3.80
N ALA A 96 -6.82 7.58 -3.41
CA ALA A 96 -7.23 7.66 -2.01
C ALA A 96 -7.20 6.29 -1.30
N GLN A 97 -7.02 5.17 -2.01
CA GLN A 97 -6.80 3.85 -1.40
C GLN A 97 -5.56 3.80 -0.49
N PHE A 98 -4.61 4.72 -0.66
CA PHE A 98 -3.41 4.82 0.16
C PHE A 98 -3.51 5.87 1.28
N TYR A 99 -4.64 6.56 1.39
CA TYR A 99 -4.86 7.60 2.39
C TYR A 99 -4.67 7.09 3.83
N ALA A 100 -5.07 5.84 4.11
CA ALA A 100 -4.94 5.24 5.43
C ALA A 100 -3.49 5.07 5.94
N LEU A 101 -2.50 5.11 5.05
CA LEU A 101 -1.10 4.98 5.43
C LEU A 101 -0.57 6.20 6.20
N HIS A 102 -1.22 7.36 6.07
CA HIS A 102 -0.88 8.59 6.80
C HIS A 102 -1.31 8.57 8.28
N PHE A 103 -2.06 7.55 8.70
CA PHE A 103 -2.68 7.51 10.02
C PHE A 103 -2.20 6.31 10.82
N THR A 104 -2.23 6.46 12.15
CA THR A 104 -1.90 5.40 13.10
C THR A 104 -3.10 4.56 13.51
N ASN A 105 -4.31 5.09 13.35
CA ASN A 105 -5.57 4.42 13.69
C ASN A 105 -6.72 4.95 12.83
N PHE A 106 -7.83 4.20 12.79
CA PHE A 106 -9.00 4.53 11.98
C PHE A 106 -9.78 5.75 12.48
N GLY A 107 -9.78 6.00 13.80
CA GLY A 107 -10.47 7.15 14.40
C GLY A 107 -9.90 8.48 13.90
N THR A 108 -8.57 8.64 13.91
CA THR A 108 -7.92 9.86 13.41
C THR A 108 -8.15 10.06 11.91
N LEU A 109 -8.15 8.98 11.11
CA LEU A 109 -8.50 9.04 9.69
C LEU A 109 -9.89 9.61 9.48
N ARG A 110 -10.88 9.09 10.22
CA ARG A 110 -12.27 9.55 10.14
C ARG A 110 -12.43 11.02 10.54
N VAL A 111 -11.77 11.42 11.63
CA VAL A 111 -11.74 12.82 12.06
C VAL A 111 -11.19 13.71 10.95
N SER A 112 -10.11 13.29 10.26
CA SER A 112 -9.54 14.07 9.15
C SER A 112 -10.52 14.26 7.99
N VAL A 113 -11.28 13.23 7.61
CA VAL A 113 -12.32 13.33 6.57
C VAL A 113 -13.50 14.19 7.01
N GLN A 114 -13.91 14.06 8.28
CA GLN A 114 -14.99 14.85 8.85
C GLN A 114 -14.63 16.35 8.89
N LEU A 115 -13.41 16.67 9.33
CA LEU A 115 -12.90 18.05 9.35
C LEU A 115 -12.87 18.67 7.96
N LEU A 116 -12.43 17.92 6.94
CA LEU A 116 -12.44 18.40 5.56
C LEU A 116 -13.86 18.77 5.08
N THR A 117 -14.84 17.93 5.43
CA THR A 117 -16.24 18.12 5.05
C THR A 117 -16.83 19.34 5.75
N GLN A 118 -16.57 19.49 7.06
CA GLN A 118 -17.00 20.66 7.84
C GLN A 118 -16.38 21.97 7.31
N ALA A 119 -15.09 21.92 6.94
CA ALA A 119 -14.37 23.04 6.34
C ALA A 119 -14.73 23.28 4.87
N LYS A 120 -15.58 22.44 4.25
CA LYS A 120 -15.93 22.48 2.81
C LYS A 120 -14.71 22.49 1.88
N GLY A 121 -13.58 21.93 2.32
CA GLY A 121 -12.31 21.97 1.58
C GLY A 121 -11.45 23.22 1.84
N ASP A 122 -11.89 24.20 2.62
CA ASP A 122 -11.11 25.41 2.90
C ASP A 122 -10.20 25.23 4.13
N VAL A 123 -8.90 25.09 3.89
CA VAL A 123 -7.89 24.99 4.96
C VAL A 123 -7.87 26.25 5.83
N ARG A 124 -8.19 27.43 5.28
CA ARG A 124 -8.14 28.71 6.00
C ARG A 124 -9.30 28.90 6.96
N SER A 125 -10.37 28.14 6.83
CA SER A 125 -11.50 28.20 7.77
C SER A 125 -11.18 27.55 9.12
N VAL A 126 -10.08 26.79 9.20
CA VAL A 126 -9.64 26.08 10.40
C VAL A 126 -8.53 26.85 11.11
N ARG A 127 -8.77 27.22 12.37
CA ARG A 127 -7.82 28.02 13.17
C ARG A 127 -6.71 27.19 13.82
N ASP A 128 -7.03 25.95 14.17
CA ASP A 128 -6.06 25.03 14.77
C ASP A 128 -5.08 24.53 13.71
N ARG A 129 -3.78 24.60 13.99
CA ARG A 129 -2.72 24.27 13.02
C ARG A 129 -2.69 22.79 12.68
N ASP A 130 -2.98 21.92 13.63
CA ASP A 130 -2.94 20.47 13.40
C ASP A 130 -4.19 20.02 12.64
N GLN A 131 -5.36 20.57 12.96
CA GLN A 131 -6.56 20.36 12.18
C GLN A 131 -6.43 20.92 10.76
N ALA A 132 -5.82 22.09 10.57
CA ALA A 132 -5.56 22.65 9.24
C ALA A 132 -4.64 21.74 8.40
N ARG A 133 -3.64 21.10 9.01
CA ARG A 133 -2.79 20.09 8.34
C ARG A 133 -3.60 18.86 7.93
N MET A 134 -4.48 18.36 8.80
CA MET A 134 -5.38 17.24 8.47
C MET A 134 -6.32 17.58 7.31
N VAL A 135 -6.89 18.78 7.30
CA VAL A 135 -7.74 19.26 6.19
C VAL A 135 -6.93 19.37 4.90
N ALA A 136 -5.73 19.95 4.93
CA ALA A 136 -4.87 20.06 3.76
C ALA A 136 -4.49 18.68 3.19
N LEU A 137 -4.13 17.73 4.07
CA LEU A 137 -3.83 16.36 3.66
C LEU A 137 -5.05 15.70 3.02
N ALA A 138 -6.21 15.78 3.66
CA ALA A 138 -7.45 15.20 3.15
C ALA A 138 -7.87 15.84 1.82
N ALA A 139 -7.67 17.15 1.65
CA ALA A 139 -7.99 17.89 0.43
C ALA A 139 -7.16 17.42 -0.79
N ASN A 140 -5.94 16.89 -0.57
CA ASN A 140 -5.13 16.32 -1.66
C ASN A 140 -5.77 15.08 -2.28
N TYR A 141 -6.62 14.36 -1.53
CA TYR A 141 -7.32 13.16 -2.00
C TYR A 141 -8.79 13.43 -2.30
N PHE A 142 -9.41 14.34 -1.55
CA PHE A 142 -10.85 14.58 -1.56
C PHE A 142 -11.18 16.07 -1.84
N GLY A 143 -10.50 16.68 -2.80
CA GLY A 143 -10.60 18.12 -3.06
C GLY A 143 -11.92 18.61 -3.66
N SER A 144 -12.62 17.78 -4.44
CA SER A 144 -13.91 18.12 -5.05
C SER A 144 -15.08 17.82 -4.10
N ALA A 145 -16.25 18.42 -4.33
CA ALA A 145 -17.45 18.13 -3.52
C ALA A 145 -17.87 16.64 -3.59
N PRO A 146 -17.94 16.00 -4.78
CA PRO A 146 -18.21 14.57 -4.87
C PRO A 146 -17.15 13.71 -4.16
N ALA A 147 -15.87 14.12 -4.23
CA ALA A 147 -14.79 13.41 -3.57
C ALA A 147 -14.88 13.48 -2.03
N ARG A 148 -15.29 14.63 -1.47
CA ARG A 148 -15.56 14.76 -0.02
C ARG A 148 -16.70 13.86 0.42
N GLU A 149 -17.81 13.88 -0.32
CA GLU A 149 -18.96 13.00 -0.03
C GLU A 149 -18.55 11.53 -0.11
N PHE A 150 -17.77 11.14 -1.12
CA PHE A 150 -17.21 9.80 -1.23
C PHE A 150 -16.39 9.42 0.02
N GLY A 151 -15.45 10.28 0.43
CA GLY A 151 -14.61 10.03 1.60
C GLY A 151 -15.44 9.89 2.88
N GLU A 152 -16.41 10.77 3.10
CA GLU A 152 -17.29 10.75 4.27
C GLU A 152 -18.10 9.45 4.31
N GLN A 153 -18.79 9.12 3.22
CA GLN A 153 -19.64 7.94 3.12
C GLN A 153 -18.85 6.64 3.26
N LEU A 154 -17.67 6.56 2.62
CA LEU A 154 -16.78 5.42 2.77
C LEU A 154 -16.34 5.27 4.22
N SER A 155 -15.96 6.36 4.89
CA SER A 155 -15.48 6.33 6.27
C SER A 155 -16.57 5.85 7.26
N VAL A 156 -17.82 6.26 7.06
CA VAL A 156 -18.98 5.84 7.86
C VAL A 156 -19.36 4.39 7.55
N ALA A 157 -19.32 4.00 6.27
CA ALA A 157 -19.57 2.63 5.85
C ALA A 157 -18.58 1.65 6.48
N LEU A 158 -17.29 2.02 6.46
CA LEU A 158 -16.20 1.19 7.01
C LEU A 158 -16.20 1.10 8.54
N GLU A 159 -16.69 2.11 9.26
CA GLU A 159 -16.95 1.97 10.70
C GLU A 159 -17.97 0.85 10.96
N SER A 160 -19.09 0.87 10.24
CA SER A 160 -20.10 -0.18 10.36
C SER A 160 -19.56 -1.54 9.94
N GLU A 161 -18.71 -1.60 8.91
CA GLU A 161 -18.08 -2.83 8.44
C GLU A 161 -17.13 -3.41 9.50
N SER A 162 -16.28 -2.57 10.10
CA SER A 162 -15.38 -2.93 11.19
C SER A 162 -16.14 -3.54 12.37
N GLN A 163 -17.17 -2.85 12.86
CA GLN A 163 -17.93 -3.27 14.04
C GLN A 163 -18.74 -4.56 13.84
N ARG A 164 -19.21 -4.83 12.62
CA ARG A 164 -20.15 -5.93 12.36
C ARG A 164 -19.50 -7.18 11.76
N PHE A 165 -18.32 -7.04 11.15
CA PHE A 165 -17.71 -8.11 10.37
C PHE A 165 -16.18 -8.06 10.36
N PHE A 166 -15.60 -6.94 9.91
CA PHE A 166 -14.21 -6.93 9.47
C PHE A 166 -13.21 -7.16 10.61
N HIS A 167 -13.46 -6.62 11.80
CA HIS A 167 -12.54 -6.77 12.93
C HIS A 167 -12.34 -8.25 13.32
N GLU A 168 -13.42 -9.00 13.48
CA GLU A 168 -13.38 -10.42 13.84
C GLU A 168 -12.66 -11.25 12.77
N ASN A 169 -13.01 -11.01 11.50
CA ASN A 169 -12.37 -11.66 10.36
C ASN A 169 -10.87 -11.31 10.28
N TRP A 170 -10.52 -10.04 10.50
CA TRP A 170 -9.14 -9.58 10.50
C TRP A 170 -8.33 -10.30 11.57
N LEU A 171 -8.81 -10.37 12.81
CA LEU A 171 -8.15 -11.11 13.89
C LEU A 171 -7.92 -12.58 13.53
N GLN A 172 -8.90 -13.23 12.89
CA GLN A 172 -8.74 -14.62 12.42
C GLN A 172 -7.64 -14.73 11.37
N VAL A 173 -7.63 -13.85 10.37
CA VAL A 173 -6.61 -13.82 9.32
C VAL A 173 -5.21 -13.57 9.92
N GLN A 174 -5.09 -12.65 10.88
CA GLN A 174 -3.81 -12.38 11.54
C GLN A 174 -3.31 -13.58 12.34
N ARG A 175 -4.18 -14.28 13.06
CA ARG A 175 -3.80 -15.52 13.75
C ARG A 175 -3.30 -16.58 12.78
N MET A 176 -3.99 -16.79 11.66
CA MET A 176 -3.58 -17.77 10.64
C MET A 176 -2.24 -17.41 9.98
N ARG A 177 -1.94 -16.12 9.85
CA ARG A 177 -0.73 -15.63 9.15
C ARG A 177 0.41 -15.20 10.06
N ALA A 178 0.24 -15.28 11.37
CA ALA A 178 1.29 -14.97 12.35
C ALA A 178 2.63 -15.70 12.06
N PRO A 179 2.64 -16.98 11.66
CA PRO A 179 3.90 -17.66 11.29
C PRO A 179 4.60 -17.03 10.08
N VAL A 180 3.83 -16.55 9.09
CA VAL A 180 4.36 -15.87 7.89
C VAL A 180 5.01 -14.54 8.29
N ILE A 181 4.33 -13.76 9.14
CA ILE A 181 4.82 -12.46 9.61
C ILE A 181 6.13 -12.65 10.39
N ALA A 182 6.16 -13.59 11.33
CA ALA A 182 7.35 -13.88 12.13
C ALA A 182 8.53 -14.33 11.26
N ARG A 183 8.29 -15.19 10.27
CA ARG A 183 9.33 -15.65 9.35
C ARG A 183 9.82 -14.53 8.43
N ALA A 184 8.92 -13.69 7.92
CA ALA A 184 9.26 -12.54 7.08
C ALA A 184 10.14 -11.56 7.86
N ASP A 185 9.76 -11.22 9.09
CA ASP A 185 10.53 -10.33 9.96
C ASP A 185 11.92 -10.89 10.26
N SER A 186 12.02 -12.18 10.56
CA SER A 186 13.30 -12.86 10.78
C SER A 186 14.19 -12.80 9.53
N LEU A 187 13.67 -13.16 8.36
CA LEU A 187 14.42 -13.14 7.09
C LEU A 187 14.84 -11.71 6.71
N TRP A 188 13.92 -10.76 6.88
CA TRP A 188 14.16 -9.36 6.62
C TRP A 188 15.34 -8.85 7.43
N ARG A 189 15.29 -8.99 8.77
CA ARG A 189 16.33 -8.48 9.66
C ARG A 189 17.68 -9.17 9.48
N THR A 190 17.69 -10.48 9.25
CA THR A 190 18.93 -11.28 9.31
C THR A 190 19.63 -11.43 7.96
N ALA A 191 18.88 -11.53 6.86
CA ALA A 191 19.43 -11.89 5.55
C ALA A 191 19.25 -10.81 4.48
N TRP A 192 18.16 -10.04 4.52
CA TRP A 192 17.81 -9.11 3.44
C TRP A 192 18.20 -7.67 3.73
N PHE A 193 17.73 -7.10 4.84
CA PHE A 193 17.99 -5.72 5.22
C PHE A 193 19.48 -5.36 5.22
N PRO A 194 20.40 -6.18 5.80
CA PRO A 194 21.83 -5.86 5.75
C PRO A 194 22.39 -5.71 4.33
N LYS A 195 21.84 -6.45 3.36
CA LYS A 195 22.26 -6.40 1.95
C LYS A 195 21.63 -5.22 1.19
N LEU A 196 20.46 -4.76 1.63
CA LEU A 196 19.72 -3.66 1.01
C LEU A 196 19.99 -2.30 1.67
N ALA A 197 20.56 -2.27 2.87
CA ALA A 197 20.74 -1.05 3.65
C ALA A 197 21.59 0.03 2.95
N GLY A 198 22.58 -0.37 2.13
CA GLY A 198 23.36 0.55 1.31
C GLY A 198 22.49 1.29 0.30
N PHE A 199 21.75 0.53 -0.51
CA PHE A 199 20.80 1.06 -1.48
C PHE A 199 19.74 1.95 -0.83
N LEU A 200 19.08 1.46 0.23
CA LEU A 200 18.03 2.22 0.94
C LEU A 200 18.57 3.56 1.47
N ARG A 201 19.79 3.59 2.01
CA ARG A 201 20.41 4.83 2.50
C ARG A 201 20.73 5.79 1.35
N ALA A 202 21.27 5.28 0.25
CA ALA A 202 21.66 6.05 -0.92
C ALA A 202 20.45 6.69 -1.63
N THR A 203 19.31 6.00 -1.62
CA THR A 203 18.05 6.49 -2.20
C THR A 203 17.17 7.27 -1.21
N GLY A 204 17.72 7.67 -0.05
CA GLY A 204 17.04 8.50 0.94
C GLY A 204 16.03 7.77 1.83
N GLN A 205 15.90 6.46 1.69
CA GLN A 205 14.97 5.58 2.42
C GLN A 205 15.57 5.08 3.74
N ARG A 206 16.07 6.01 4.56
CA ARG A 206 16.85 5.67 5.77
C ARG A 206 16.02 5.00 6.85
N ASN A 207 14.81 5.50 7.06
CA ASN A 207 13.88 5.04 8.09
C ASN A 207 12.50 4.84 7.48
N GLY A 208 11.81 3.82 7.97
CA GLY A 208 10.44 3.55 7.59
C GLY A 208 9.86 2.37 8.34
N GLU A 209 8.66 1.99 7.93
CA GLU A 209 7.94 0.83 8.39
C GLU A 209 7.38 0.03 7.22
N ILE A 210 7.19 -1.27 7.46
CA ILE A 210 6.64 -2.19 6.48
C ILE A 210 5.33 -2.73 7.04
N ILE A 211 4.24 -2.45 6.35
CA ILE A 211 2.89 -2.89 6.67
C ILE A 211 2.58 -4.05 5.73
N VAL A 212 2.38 -5.24 6.27
CA VAL A 212 2.00 -6.42 5.47
C VAL A 212 0.48 -6.58 5.48
N SER A 213 -0.11 -6.69 4.29
CA SER A 213 -1.55 -6.75 4.10
C SER A 213 -1.98 -7.98 3.32
N PRO A 214 -2.97 -8.76 3.79
CA PRO A 214 -3.47 -9.92 3.05
C PRO A 214 -4.28 -9.53 1.81
N LEU A 215 -4.65 -8.26 1.68
CA LEU A 215 -5.37 -7.67 0.56
C LEU A 215 -4.45 -7.36 -0.61
N VAL A 216 -3.21 -6.99 -0.32
CA VAL A 216 -2.22 -6.59 -1.31
C VAL A 216 -1.63 -7.81 -2.01
N GLU A 217 -1.48 -7.73 -3.34
CA GLU A 217 -0.88 -8.77 -4.16
C GLU A 217 0.53 -8.38 -4.63
N GLY A 218 0.69 -7.83 -5.82
CA GLY A 218 2.01 -7.57 -6.40
C GLY A 218 2.45 -6.12 -6.33
N GLU A 219 1.49 -5.19 -6.45
CA GLU A 219 1.74 -3.76 -6.36
C GLU A 219 1.52 -3.33 -4.92
N GLY A 220 2.55 -2.81 -4.28
CA GLY A 220 2.44 -2.23 -2.96
C GLY A 220 2.18 -0.74 -3.05
N ARG A 221 2.53 -0.04 -1.96
CA ARG A 221 2.72 1.41 -2.01
C ARG A 221 3.69 1.87 -0.96
N THR A 222 4.59 2.76 -1.36
CA THR A 222 5.40 3.56 -0.44
C THR A 222 4.91 5.00 -0.41
N ILE A 223 4.69 5.53 0.79
CA ILE A 223 4.39 6.95 1.02
C ILE A 223 5.32 7.54 2.09
N THR A 224 5.46 8.86 2.10
CA THR A 224 5.96 9.58 3.27
C THR A 224 4.78 9.82 4.20
N ALA A 225 4.72 9.13 5.34
CA ALA A 225 3.58 9.20 6.25
C ALA A 225 3.70 10.39 7.21
N ASP A 226 4.71 10.40 8.06
CA ASP A 226 4.97 11.48 9.00
C ASP A 226 6.49 11.65 9.24
N PRO A 227 6.96 12.83 9.72
CA PRO A 227 8.39 13.09 9.90
C PRO A 227 9.10 12.16 10.92
N ALA A 228 8.37 11.56 11.86
CA ALA A 228 8.94 10.69 12.89
C ALA A 228 9.05 9.22 12.42
N THR A 229 8.06 8.73 11.68
CA THR A 229 8.03 7.37 11.11
C THR A 229 8.86 7.29 9.83
N GLY A 230 8.93 8.37 9.05
CA GLY A 230 9.57 8.39 7.74
C GLY A 230 8.66 7.77 6.67
N LEU A 231 9.16 6.74 5.99
CA LEU A 231 8.42 6.06 4.94
C LEU A 231 7.49 4.98 5.49
N SER A 232 6.28 4.88 4.97
CA SER A 232 5.37 3.75 5.22
C SER A 232 5.18 3.00 3.92
N MET A 233 5.55 1.72 3.94
CA MET A 233 5.44 0.82 2.81
C MET A 233 4.38 -0.24 3.10
N VAL A 234 3.37 -0.38 2.26
CA VAL A 234 2.42 -1.49 2.31
C VAL A 234 2.77 -2.51 1.23
N VAL A 235 2.86 -3.79 1.63
CA VAL A 235 3.19 -4.91 0.74
C VAL A 235 2.30 -6.11 1.03
N THR A 236 2.38 -7.14 0.19
CA THR A 236 1.61 -8.36 0.37
C THR A 236 1.92 -9.09 1.66
N LEU A 237 0.90 -9.74 2.19
CA LEU A 237 1.00 -10.83 3.15
C LEU A 237 0.49 -12.11 2.43
N PRO A 238 1.35 -13.09 2.16
CA PRO A 238 0.95 -14.34 1.51
C PRO A 238 0.22 -15.29 2.47
N PRO A 239 -0.52 -16.30 1.97
CA PRO A 239 -1.38 -17.15 2.81
C PRO A 239 -0.63 -18.24 3.59
N SER A 240 0.61 -18.57 3.21
CA SER A 240 1.37 -19.68 3.79
C SER A 240 2.85 -19.35 3.98
N VAL A 241 3.49 -20.10 4.88
CA VAL A 241 4.91 -19.89 5.24
C VAL A 241 5.84 -20.20 4.07
N ASP A 242 5.50 -21.15 3.20
CA ASP A 242 6.32 -21.48 2.01
C ASP A 242 6.41 -20.32 1.01
N ARG A 243 5.46 -19.38 1.09
CA ARG A 243 5.41 -18.18 0.25
C ARG A 243 5.97 -16.94 0.95
N THR A 244 6.63 -17.07 2.11
CA THR A 244 7.07 -15.92 2.91
C THR A 244 7.98 -14.95 2.14
N THR A 245 8.81 -15.44 1.22
CA THR A 245 9.72 -14.60 0.42
C THR A 245 8.98 -13.59 -0.47
N GLU A 246 7.70 -13.80 -0.76
CA GLU A 246 6.88 -12.87 -1.52
C GLU A 246 6.70 -11.52 -0.83
N VAL A 247 6.69 -11.50 0.51
CA VAL A 247 6.73 -10.25 1.29
C VAL A 247 7.98 -9.45 0.93
N LEU A 248 9.12 -10.14 0.84
CA LEU A 248 10.43 -9.53 0.60
C LEU A 248 10.60 -9.08 -0.85
N TYR A 249 10.01 -9.81 -1.80
CA TYR A 249 9.90 -9.37 -3.20
C TYR A 249 9.08 -8.09 -3.33
N GLY A 250 7.94 -8.00 -2.62
CA GLY A 250 7.14 -6.77 -2.54
C GLY A 250 7.92 -5.60 -1.95
N ILE A 251 8.70 -5.83 -0.87
CA ILE A 251 9.55 -4.77 -0.28
C ILE A 251 10.57 -4.25 -1.29
N VAL A 252 11.22 -5.14 -2.04
CA VAL A 252 12.19 -4.75 -3.06
C VAL A 252 11.53 -3.95 -4.18
N HIS A 253 10.39 -4.42 -4.70
CA HIS A 253 9.63 -3.73 -5.75
C HIS A 253 9.25 -2.31 -5.36
N GLU A 254 8.78 -2.14 -4.13
CA GLU A 254 8.41 -0.83 -3.60
C GLU A 254 9.64 0.06 -3.36
N ALA A 255 10.72 -0.50 -2.82
CA ALA A 255 11.94 0.25 -2.55
C ALA A 255 12.61 0.81 -3.82
N VAL A 256 12.44 0.16 -4.98
CA VAL A 256 13.04 0.62 -6.24
C VAL A 256 12.14 1.54 -7.05
N GLY A 257 10.87 1.74 -6.66
CA GLY A 257 9.90 2.46 -7.49
C GLY A 257 10.34 3.88 -7.86
N THR A 258 10.78 4.67 -6.87
CA THR A 258 11.28 6.04 -7.10
C THR A 258 12.60 6.06 -7.88
N PHE A 259 13.50 5.11 -7.61
CA PHE A 259 14.73 4.93 -8.34
C PHE A 259 14.47 4.65 -9.83
N ALA A 260 13.53 3.74 -10.12
CA ALA A 260 13.17 3.41 -11.49
C ALA A 260 12.50 4.60 -12.21
N ALA A 261 11.63 5.33 -11.53
CA ALA A 261 10.98 6.52 -12.08
C ALA A 261 11.99 7.61 -12.49
N THR A 262 13.01 7.85 -11.65
CA THR A 262 14.11 8.78 -11.97
C THR A 262 14.90 8.31 -13.20
N ALA A 263 15.34 7.04 -13.21
CA ALA A 263 16.09 6.50 -14.34
C ALA A 263 15.29 6.55 -15.66
N ILE A 264 13.97 6.33 -15.62
CA ILE A 264 13.10 6.52 -16.79
C ILE A 264 13.07 7.99 -17.20
N SER A 265 12.82 8.90 -16.25
CA SER A 265 12.70 10.34 -16.53
C SER A 265 13.97 10.92 -17.15
N ASP A 266 15.14 10.48 -16.72
CA ASP A 266 16.44 10.96 -17.21
C ASP A 266 16.74 10.49 -18.65
N ASN A 267 16.07 9.42 -19.11
CA ASN A 267 16.34 8.76 -20.39
C ASN A 267 15.18 8.88 -21.39
N ILE A 268 14.21 9.76 -21.13
CA ILE A 268 13.14 10.10 -22.08
C ILE A 268 13.16 11.59 -22.42
N THR A 269 12.80 11.91 -23.65
CA THR A 269 12.68 13.29 -24.11
C THR A 269 11.43 13.98 -23.56
N PRO A 270 11.40 15.33 -23.50
CA PRO A 270 10.19 16.08 -23.15
C PRO A 270 8.96 15.72 -24.01
N ARG A 271 9.18 15.41 -25.31
CA ARG A 271 8.13 14.96 -26.23
C ARG A 271 7.56 13.60 -25.82
N GLN A 272 8.42 12.64 -25.46
CA GLN A 272 7.99 11.32 -24.99
C GLN A 272 7.26 11.40 -23.64
N LYS A 273 7.71 12.28 -22.74
CA LYS A 273 7.02 12.56 -21.48
C LYS A 273 5.60 13.07 -21.73
N SER A 274 5.45 14.04 -22.63
CA SER A 274 4.13 14.57 -23.03
C SER A 274 3.25 13.52 -23.72
N ALA A 275 3.84 12.50 -24.35
CA ALA A 275 3.14 11.37 -24.97
C ALA A 275 2.82 10.21 -24.01
N GLY A 276 3.05 10.38 -22.70
CA GLY A 276 2.76 9.39 -21.67
C GLY A 276 3.68 8.16 -21.70
N VAL A 277 4.88 8.27 -22.29
CA VAL A 277 5.84 7.15 -22.33
C VAL A 277 6.34 6.80 -20.92
N ALA A 278 6.57 7.82 -20.07
CA ALA A 278 7.00 7.62 -18.69
C ALA A 278 6.04 6.69 -17.93
N ASP A 279 4.73 6.93 -18.04
CA ASP A 279 3.69 6.19 -17.33
C ASP A 279 3.63 4.73 -17.79
N ARG A 280 3.76 4.49 -19.10
CA ARG A 280 3.80 3.13 -19.66
C ARG A 280 5.02 2.33 -19.21
N LEU A 281 6.14 3.01 -18.93
CA LEU A 281 7.39 2.38 -18.51
C LEU A 281 7.51 2.21 -16.99
N GLN A 282 6.64 2.82 -16.18
CA GLN A 282 6.75 2.74 -14.72
C GLN A 282 6.73 1.29 -14.21
N THR A 283 5.70 0.52 -14.57
CA THR A 283 5.58 -0.87 -14.11
C THR A 283 6.71 -1.78 -14.63
N PRO A 284 7.03 -1.80 -15.94
CA PRO A 284 8.21 -2.54 -16.41
C PRO A 284 9.50 -2.08 -15.73
N GLY A 285 9.68 -0.77 -15.56
CA GLY A 285 10.86 -0.19 -14.93
C GLY A 285 11.05 -0.62 -13.48
N ALA A 286 9.99 -0.56 -12.66
CA ALA A 286 10.04 -0.99 -11.27
C ALA A 286 10.37 -2.49 -11.15
N LEU A 287 9.71 -3.34 -11.95
CA LEU A 287 9.97 -4.79 -11.94
C LEU A 287 11.40 -5.11 -12.38
N ARG A 288 11.89 -4.46 -13.43
CA ARG A 288 13.25 -4.67 -13.93
C ARG A 288 14.29 -4.10 -12.96
N ALA A 289 14.05 -2.96 -12.33
CA ALA A 289 14.93 -2.41 -11.31
C ALA A 289 15.01 -3.32 -10.07
N GLY A 290 13.88 -3.89 -9.64
CA GLY A 290 13.83 -4.81 -8.50
C GLY A 290 14.62 -6.09 -8.77
N LEU A 291 14.45 -6.64 -9.98
CA LEU A 291 15.24 -7.77 -10.47
C LEU A 291 16.75 -7.44 -10.53
N LEU A 292 17.13 -6.30 -11.09
CA LEU A 292 18.52 -5.84 -11.19
C LEU A 292 19.18 -5.65 -9.82
N LEU A 293 18.43 -5.14 -8.84
CA LEU A 293 18.86 -5.03 -7.44
C LEU A 293 19.13 -6.40 -6.85
N LEU A 294 18.18 -7.33 -6.94
CA LEU A 294 18.35 -8.68 -6.43
C LEU A 294 19.51 -9.41 -7.08
N GLN A 295 19.69 -9.30 -8.39
CA GLN A 295 20.83 -9.92 -9.09
C GLN A 295 22.19 -9.47 -8.53
N ARG A 296 22.29 -8.24 -8.00
CA ARG A 296 23.53 -7.72 -7.41
C ARG A 296 23.72 -8.11 -5.96
N VAL A 297 22.67 -7.98 -5.14
CA VAL A 297 22.83 -8.10 -3.68
C VAL A 297 22.38 -9.45 -3.11
N LEU A 298 21.47 -10.13 -3.81
CA LEU A 298 20.82 -11.38 -3.40
C LEU A 298 20.53 -12.28 -4.63
N PRO A 299 21.54 -12.68 -5.43
CA PRO A 299 21.31 -13.30 -6.75
C PRO A 299 20.48 -14.58 -6.72
N ARG A 300 20.53 -15.33 -5.61
CA ARG A 300 19.72 -16.55 -5.42
C ARG A 300 18.21 -16.28 -5.40
N GLU A 301 17.81 -15.05 -5.12
CA GLU A 301 16.41 -14.63 -5.02
C GLU A 301 15.82 -14.14 -6.35
N ALA A 302 16.65 -13.87 -7.36
CA ALA A 302 16.20 -13.30 -8.65
C ALA A 302 15.20 -14.21 -9.37
N GLU A 303 15.45 -15.53 -9.38
CA GLU A 303 14.54 -16.52 -9.95
C GLU A 303 13.20 -16.60 -9.20
N GLY A 304 13.22 -16.50 -7.86
CA GLY A 304 12.00 -16.50 -7.05
C GLY A 304 11.16 -15.23 -7.28
N TYR A 305 11.81 -14.07 -7.32
CA TYR A 305 11.19 -12.78 -7.67
C TYR A 305 10.51 -12.82 -9.04
N ALA A 306 11.20 -13.37 -10.05
CA ALA A 306 10.66 -13.46 -11.40
C ALA A 306 9.45 -14.40 -11.48
N ARG A 307 9.49 -15.56 -10.80
CA ARG A 307 8.34 -16.47 -10.71
C ARG A 307 7.14 -15.81 -10.00
N PHE A 308 7.40 -15.07 -8.93
CA PHE A 308 6.37 -14.33 -8.20
C PHE A 308 5.66 -13.33 -9.12
N TYR A 309 6.41 -12.46 -9.80
CA TYR A 309 5.81 -11.42 -10.62
C TYR A 309 5.17 -11.95 -11.90
N LEU A 310 5.73 -12.98 -12.55
CA LEU A 310 5.07 -13.66 -13.67
C LEU A 310 3.68 -14.18 -13.28
N ARG A 311 3.55 -14.79 -12.10
CA ARG A 311 2.26 -15.27 -11.59
C ARG A 311 1.29 -14.10 -11.31
N VAL A 312 1.77 -13.04 -10.67
CA VAL A 312 1.00 -11.83 -10.34
C VAL A 312 0.39 -11.21 -11.60
N ILE A 313 1.18 -11.06 -12.66
CA ILE A 313 0.74 -10.46 -13.93
C ILE A 313 -0.01 -11.46 -14.83
N GLY A 314 -0.20 -12.71 -14.37
CA GLY A 314 -0.93 -13.75 -15.11
C GLY A 314 -0.19 -14.30 -16.33
N LYS A 315 1.14 -14.29 -16.33
CA LYS A 315 1.98 -14.90 -17.39
C LYS A 315 2.39 -16.33 -16.97
N PRO A 316 2.64 -17.22 -17.95
CA PRO A 316 3.15 -18.57 -17.66
C PRO A 316 4.46 -18.51 -16.87
N VAL A 317 4.56 -19.34 -15.83
CA VAL A 317 5.77 -19.47 -15.01
C VAL A 317 6.55 -20.70 -15.50
N PRO A 318 7.71 -20.52 -16.14
CA PRO A 318 8.49 -21.66 -16.62
C PRO A 318 9.17 -22.39 -15.46
N ALA A 319 9.49 -23.67 -15.65
CA ALA A 319 10.25 -24.45 -14.68
C ALA A 319 11.66 -23.88 -14.46
N VAL A 320 12.30 -23.43 -15.55
CA VAL A 320 13.65 -22.85 -15.58
C VAL A 320 13.63 -21.57 -16.41
N GLY A 321 14.44 -20.57 -16.03
CA GLY A 321 14.57 -19.32 -16.79
C GLY A 321 13.44 -18.33 -16.55
N ALA A 322 12.93 -18.27 -15.31
CA ALA A 322 11.86 -17.33 -14.96
C ALA A 322 12.32 -15.87 -15.13
N VAL A 323 13.59 -15.60 -14.89
CA VAL A 323 14.20 -14.28 -15.14
C VAL A 323 13.99 -13.86 -16.59
N ALA A 324 14.49 -14.63 -17.56
CA ALA A 324 14.34 -14.31 -18.98
C ALA A 324 12.87 -14.17 -19.42
N ALA A 325 11.98 -14.99 -18.85
CA ALA A 325 10.55 -14.89 -19.11
C ALA A 325 9.94 -13.59 -18.57
N LEU A 326 10.33 -13.13 -17.38
CA LEU A 326 9.90 -11.83 -16.85
C LEU A 326 10.45 -10.69 -17.71
N GLU A 327 11.71 -10.77 -18.13
CA GLU A 327 12.35 -9.76 -18.97
C GLU A 327 11.65 -9.61 -20.33
N ALA A 328 11.21 -10.73 -20.92
CA ALA A 328 10.42 -10.74 -22.14
C ALA A 328 8.99 -10.21 -21.91
N ALA A 329 8.38 -10.50 -20.76
CA ALA A 329 7.05 -10.02 -20.41
C ALA A 329 7.02 -8.51 -20.07
N MET A 330 8.15 -7.96 -19.63
CA MET A 330 8.33 -6.57 -19.18
C MET A 330 9.51 -5.94 -19.92
N PRO A 331 9.33 -5.60 -21.21
CA PRO A 331 10.38 -4.98 -22.01
C PRO A 331 10.70 -3.58 -21.51
N LEU A 332 11.99 -3.24 -21.49
CA LEU A 332 12.51 -1.92 -21.17
C LEU A 332 13.60 -1.58 -22.19
N HIS A 333 13.75 -0.30 -22.55
CA HIS A 333 14.80 0.12 -23.48
C HIS A 333 16.19 -0.13 -22.89
N ALA A 334 17.15 -0.52 -23.74
CA ALA A 334 18.51 -0.85 -23.31
C ALA A 334 19.18 0.30 -22.55
N ASP A 335 19.05 1.53 -23.05
CA ASP A 335 19.63 2.73 -22.44
C ASP A 335 19.13 2.95 -21.01
N ILE A 336 17.84 2.70 -20.75
CA ILE A 336 17.24 2.81 -19.41
C ILE A 336 17.81 1.73 -18.49
N LEU A 337 17.91 0.48 -18.97
CA LEU A 337 18.49 -0.63 -18.19
C LEU A 337 19.96 -0.39 -17.86
N GLU A 338 20.73 0.14 -18.82
CA GLU A 338 22.14 0.48 -18.61
C GLU A 338 22.29 1.62 -17.59
N SER A 339 21.47 2.66 -17.71
CA SER A 339 21.42 3.77 -16.75
C SER A 339 21.07 3.27 -15.35
N MET A 340 20.03 2.43 -15.21
CA MET A 340 19.68 1.80 -13.93
C MET A 340 20.85 0.99 -13.37
N GLY A 341 21.51 0.18 -14.21
CA GLY A 341 22.66 -0.61 -13.78
C GLY A 341 23.78 0.26 -13.20
N LYS A 342 24.19 1.31 -13.94
CA LYS A 342 25.23 2.25 -13.52
C LYS A 342 24.88 2.98 -12.23
N GLN A 343 23.67 3.53 -12.12
CA GLN A 343 23.23 4.24 -10.92
C GLN A 343 23.17 3.31 -9.70
N LEU A 344 22.74 2.06 -9.91
CA LEU A 344 22.68 1.07 -8.85
C LEU A 344 24.08 0.67 -8.35
N ASP A 345 25.05 0.50 -9.25
CA ASP A 345 26.44 0.22 -8.89
C ASP A 345 27.04 1.39 -8.07
N LEU A 346 26.72 2.64 -8.41
CA LEU A 346 27.08 3.82 -7.62
C LEU A 346 26.45 3.81 -6.22
N HIS A 347 25.15 3.50 -6.12
CA HIS A 347 24.44 3.46 -4.84
C HIS A 347 24.92 2.33 -3.92
N LEU A 348 25.34 1.20 -4.48
CA LEU A 348 25.84 0.05 -3.72
C LEU A 348 27.33 0.17 -3.37
N GLY A 349 28.13 0.80 -4.24
CA GLY A 349 29.57 0.98 -4.05
C GLY A 349 29.93 1.93 -2.90
N GLY A 350 29.00 2.81 -2.51
CA GLY A 350 29.24 3.85 -1.51
C GLY A 350 30.12 4.95 -2.09
N LEU A 351 29.61 6.18 -2.15
CA LEU A 351 30.43 7.36 -2.37
C LEU A 351 31.13 7.75 -1.08
#